data_AF-A0A2A4EFD9-F1
#
_entry.id   AF-A0A2A4EFD9-F1
#
_cell.length_a   1.000
_cell.length_b   1.000
_cell.length_c   1.000
_cell.angle_alpha   90.00
_cell.angle_beta   90.00
_cell.angle_gamma   90.00
#
_symmetry.space_group_name_H-M   'P 1'
#
loop_
_entity.id
_entity.type
_entity.pdbx_description
1 polymer ?
#
loop_
_entity_poly.entity_id
_entity_poly.type
_entity_poly.pdbx_seq_one_letter_code
_entity_poly.pdbx_strand_id
1 'polypeptide(L)'
;MNILMGILLSLFIFVTGVLFMKFNSTFWNNPLLLIFKNRNDVNQITGKSFIAMSLLYFIIAILYHPTISSMVVLYLVLALIDFIVVGLVIHSKNRKNIKVQ
;
A
#
# COMPACT_ATOMS: atom_id res chain seq x y z
N MET A 1 0.64 -12.82 -23.28
CA MET A 1 1.73 -12.87 -22.29
C MET A 1 1.63 -11.69 -21.29
N ASN A 2 0.43 -11.34 -20.80
CA ASN A 2 0.22 -10.18 -19.90
C ASN A 2 -0.13 -10.60 -18.46
N ILE A 3 -0.71 -11.79 -18.29
CA ILE A 3 -1.08 -12.34 -16.97
C ILE A 3 0.16 -12.50 -16.08
N LEU A 4 1.27 -13.00 -16.63
CA LEU A 4 2.52 -13.15 -15.89
C LEU A 4 3.00 -11.81 -15.30
N MET A 5 2.92 -10.71 -16.06
CA MET A 5 3.27 -9.39 -15.56
C MET A 5 2.34 -8.92 -14.44
N GLY A 6 1.03 -9.21 -14.56
CA GLY A 6 0.05 -8.95 -13.50
C GLY A 6 0.37 -9.70 -12.21
N ILE A 7 0.75 -10.98 -12.32
CA ILE A 7 1.17 -11.81 -11.17
C ILE A 7 2.43 -11.23 -10.53
N LEU A 8 3.45 -10.89 -11.33
CA LEU A 8 4.71 -10.33 -10.83
C LEU A 8 4.50 -8.99 -10.11
N LEU A 9 3.70 -8.09 -10.68
CA LEU A 9 3.37 -6.81 -10.04
C LEU A 9 2.55 -7.02 -8.76
N SER A 10 1.59 -7.94 -8.76
CA SER A 10 0.86 -8.30 -7.53
C SER A 10 1.79 -8.81 -6.44
N LEU A 11 2.71 -9.72 -6.77
CA LEU A 11 3.70 -10.24 -5.83
C LEU A 11 4.62 -9.15 -5.32
N PHE A 12 5.05 -8.23 -6.20
CA PHE A 12 5.85 -7.08 -5.82
C PHE A 12 5.13 -6.19 -4.80
N ILE A 13 3.85 -5.87 -5.03
CA ILE A 13 3.02 -5.10 -4.08
C ILE A 13 2.89 -5.84 -2.76
N PHE A 14 2.61 -7.15 -2.79
CA PHE A 14 2.46 -7.99 -1.60
C PHE A 14 3.74 -8.00 -0.76
N VAL A 15 4.88 -8.30 -1.40
CA VAL A 15 6.20 -8.30 -0.74
C VAL A 15 6.48 -6.91 -0.17
N THR A 16 6.13 -5.85 -0.89
CA THR A 16 6.27 -4.49 -0.37
C THR A 16 5.44 -4.30 0.90
N GLY A 17 4.18 -4.73 0.94
CA GLY A 17 3.36 -4.68 2.14
C GLY A 17 3.95 -5.44 3.33
N VAL A 18 4.44 -6.66 3.09
CA VAL A 18 5.08 -7.50 4.11
C VAL A 18 6.34 -6.84 4.67
N LEU A 19 7.17 -6.25 3.81
CA LEU A 19 8.38 -5.55 4.21
C LEU A 19 8.05 -4.32 5.09
N PHE A 20 6.97 -3.58 4.82
CA PHE A 20 6.54 -2.45 5.66
C PHE A 20 6.16 -2.94 7.06
N MET A 21 5.46 -4.07 7.15
CA MET A 21 5.09 -4.65 8.45
C MET A 21 6.29 -5.22 9.20
N LYS A 22 7.20 -5.91 8.51
CA LYS A 22 8.35 -6.59 9.11
C LYS A 22 9.45 -5.64 9.57
N PHE A 23 9.71 -4.58 8.79
CA PHE A 23 10.69 -3.55 9.09
C PHE A 23 10.01 -2.25 9.59
N ASN A 24 8.91 -2.40 10.33
CA ASN A 24 8.09 -1.28 10.79
C ASN A 24 8.83 -0.29 11.70
N SER A 25 9.91 -0.70 12.34
CA SER A 25 10.74 0.10 13.23
C SER A 25 12.09 0.52 12.63
N THR A 26 12.43 0.04 11.44
CA THR A 26 13.77 0.19 10.82
C THR A 26 13.70 0.95 9.48
N PHE A 27 14.86 1.08 8.81
CA PHE A 27 15.26 1.95 7.67
C PHE A 27 14.29 2.09 6.48
N TRP A 28 13.16 1.39 6.46
CA TRP A 28 12.20 1.45 5.38
C TRP A 28 11.32 2.70 5.48
N ASN A 29 11.66 3.67 4.63
CA ASN A 29 11.05 4.99 4.63
C ASN A 29 9.81 5.00 3.75
N ASN A 30 8.68 4.70 4.40
CA ASN A 30 7.37 4.98 3.84
C ASN A 30 7.22 6.48 3.58
N PRO A 31 6.79 6.92 2.38
CA PRO A 31 6.60 8.33 2.04
C PRO A 31 5.73 9.10 3.04
N LEU A 32 4.75 8.43 3.65
CA LEU A 32 3.87 9.04 4.65
C LEU A 32 4.61 9.47 5.93
N LEU A 33 5.83 8.99 6.18
CA LEU A 33 6.66 9.42 7.30
C LEU A 33 7.14 10.87 7.20
N LEU A 34 7.08 11.47 6.00
CA LEU A 34 7.30 12.91 5.82
C LEU A 34 6.23 13.75 6.52
N ILE A 35 5.04 13.18 6.73
CA ILE A 35 3.87 13.85 7.30
C ILE A 35 3.58 13.32 8.72
N PHE A 36 3.66 12.01 8.92
CA PHE A 36 3.31 11.33 10.16
C PHE A 36 4.54 10.72 10.83
N LYS A 37 4.92 11.24 12.01
CA LYS A 37 6.18 10.84 12.69
C LYS A 37 6.14 9.48 13.39
N ASN A 38 4.97 8.88 13.59
CA ASN A 38 4.85 7.58 14.24
C ASN A 38 5.13 6.43 13.25
N ARG A 39 6.41 6.06 13.13
CA ARG A 39 6.90 5.07 12.15
C ARG A 39 6.18 3.72 12.25
N ASN A 40 6.04 3.20 13.46
CA ASN A 40 5.44 1.88 13.68
C ASN A 40 4.00 1.82 13.17
N ASP A 41 3.18 2.81 13.53
CA ASP A 41 1.78 2.87 13.09
C ASP A 41 1.67 3.09 11.58
N VAL A 42 2.43 4.04 11.04
CA VAL A 42 2.44 4.36 9.60
C VAL A 42 2.80 3.13 8.76
N ASN A 43 3.89 2.45 9.11
CA ASN A 43 4.37 1.27 8.40
C ASN A 43 3.42 0.08 8.56
N GLN A 44 2.85 -0.15 9.75
CA GLN A 44 1.88 -1.23 9.96
C GLN A 44 0.59 -1.02 9.17
N ILE A 45 0.02 0.19 9.18
CA ILE A 45 -1.23 0.48 8.47
C ILE A 45 -0.99 0.40 6.95
N THR A 46 0.09 1.02 6.47
CA THR A 46 0.42 1.01 5.03
C THR A 46 0.71 -0.41 4.55
N GLY A 47 1.46 -1.21 5.31
CA GLY A 47 1.78 -2.58 4.92
C GLY A 47 0.54 -3.47 4.81
N LYS A 48 -0.40 -3.35 5.76
CA LYS A 48 -1.70 -4.05 5.67
C LYS A 48 -2.51 -3.59 4.45
N SER A 49 -2.51 -2.28 4.16
CA SER A 49 -3.20 -1.72 3.00
C SER A 49 -2.61 -2.25 1.68
N PHE A 50 -1.28 -2.30 1.57
CA PHE A 50 -0.58 -2.85 0.40
C PHE A 50 -0.87 -4.34 0.19
N ILE A 51 -0.97 -5.15 1.26
CA ILE A 51 -1.38 -6.56 1.14
C ILE A 51 -2.80 -6.65 0.56
N ALA A 52 -3.75 -5.84 1.03
CA ALA A 52 -5.10 -5.82 0.48
C ALA A 52 -5.14 -5.33 -0.97
N MET A 53 -4.39 -4.27 -1.28
CA MET A 53 -4.23 -3.74 -2.64
C MET A 53 -3.62 -4.78 -3.58
N SER A 54 -2.68 -5.61 -3.12
CA SER A 54 -2.08 -6.68 -3.93
C SER A 54 -3.13 -7.69 -4.37
N LEU A 55 -4.05 -8.08 -3.48
CA LEU A 55 -5.12 -9.01 -3.80
C LEU A 55 -6.11 -8.40 -4.79
N LEU A 56 -6.48 -7.13 -4.59
CA LEU A 56 -7.34 -6.40 -5.53
C LEU A 56 -6.71 -6.31 -6.92
N TYR A 57 -5.42 -5.94 -6.97
CA TYR A 57 -4.66 -5.83 -8.21
C TYR A 57 -4.58 -7.19 -8.93
N PHE A 58 -4.32 -8.27 -8.20
CA PHE A 58 -4.30 -9.63 -8.72
C PHE A 58 -5.64 -10.01 -9.39
N ILE A 59 -6.74 -9.76 -8.70
CA ILE A 59 -8.09 -10.06 -9.21
C ILE A 59 -8.35 -9.30 -10.51
N ILE A 60 -8.02 -8.00 -10.56
CA ILE A 60 -8.19 -7.20 -11.78
C ILE A 60 -7.32 -7.75 -12.93
N ALA A 61 -6.06 -8.10 -12.64
CA ALA A 61 -5.15 -8.62 -13.65
C ALA A 61 -5.60 -9.96 -14.25
N ILE A 62 -6.21 -10.83 -13.44
CA ILE A 62 -6.75 -12.12 -13.87
C ILE A 62 -8.06 -11.95 -14.64
N LEU A 63 -8.97 -11.07 -14.22
CA LEU A 63 -10.29 -10.95 -14.83
C LEU A 63 -10.30 -10.14 -16.12
N TYR A 64 -9.51 -9.07 -16.19
CA TYR A 64 -9.61 -8.08 -17.27
C TYR A 64 -8.49 -8.18 -18.31
N HIS A 65 -7.47 -9.01 -18.06
CA HIS A 65 -6.31 -9.18 -18.93
C HIS A 65 -5.75 -7.89 -19.56
N PRO A 66 -5.52 -6.82 -18.77
CA PRO A 66 -5.11 -5.54 -19.33
C PRO A 66 -3.76 -5.61 -20.06
N THR A 67 -3.50 -4.60 -20.90
CA THR A 67 -2.17 -4.42 -21.50
C THR A 67 -1.14 -4.10 -20.41
N ILE A 68 0.15 -4.31 -20.70
CA ILE A 68 1.24 -4.03 -19.74
C ILE A 68 1.24 -2.54 -19.35
N SER A 69 1.01 -1.63 -20.31
CA SER A 69 0.95 -0.19 -20.00
C SER A 69 -0.22 0.12 -19.07
N SER A 70 -1.41 -0.44 -19.34
CA SER A 70 -2.57 -0.30 -18.45
C SER A 70 -2.31 -0.87 -17.05
N MET A 71 -1.59 -1.97 -16.93
CA MET A 71 -1.18 -2.57 -15.64
C MET A 71 -0.29 -1.62 -14.83
N VAL A 72 0.73 -1.05 -15.46
CA VAL A 72 1.62 -0.08 -14.79
C VAL A 72 0.86 1.16 -14.35
N VAL A 73 -0.01 1.70 -15.21
CA VAL A 73 -0.85 2.86 -14.87
C VAL A 73 -1.79 2.53 -13.70
N LEU A 74 -2.45 1.37 -13.73
CA LEU A 74 -3.32 0.90 -12.66
C LEU A 74 -2.57 0.79 -11.33
N TYR A 75 -1.36 0.23 -11.34
CA TYR A 75 -0.51 0.14 -10.15
C TYR A 75 -0.23 1.52 -9.55
N LEU A 76 0.21 2.49 -10.37
CA LEU A 76 0.54 3.84 -9.91
C LEU A 76 -0.68 4.56 -9.32
N VAL A 77 -1.84 4.44 -9.99
CA VAL A 77 -3.10 5.06 -9.54
C VAL A 77 -3.56 4.44 -8.22
N LEU A 78 -3.57 3.11 -8.12
CA LEU A 78 -3.97 2.43 -6.88
C LEU A 78 -3.02 2.75 -5.73
N ALA A 79 -1.71 2.79 -5.96
CA ALA A 79 -0.74 3.15 -4.94
C ALA A 79 -0.93 4.59 -4.45
N LEU A 80 -1.21 5.53 -5.35
CA LEU A 80 -1.49 6.93 -4.97
C LEU A 80 -2.77 7.03 -4.13
N ILE A 81 -3.85 6.35 -4.54
CA ILE A 81 -5.11 6.30 -3.80
C ILE A 81 -4.89 5.65 -2.42
N ASP A 82 -4.13 4.55 -2.35
CA ASP A 82 -3.81 3.85 -1.12
C ASP A 82 -3.11 4.78 -0.12
N PHE A 83 -2.09 5.53 -0.55
CA PHE A 83 -1.41 6.49 0.32
C PHE A 83 -2.35 7.59 0.84
N ILE A 84 -3.27 8.10 0.01
CA ILE A 84 -4.27 9.07 0.45
C ILE A 84 -5.19 8.45 1.52
N VAL A 85 -5.72 7.26 1.27
CA VAL A 85 -6.62 6.54 2.20
C VAL A 85 -5.90 6.26 3.53
N VAL A 86 -4.70 5.71 3.47
CA VAL A 86 -3.89 5.41 4.67
C VAL A 86 -3.57 6.70 5.44
N GLY A 87 -3.22 7.78 4.74
CA GLY A 87 -3.00 9.09 5.35
C GLY A 87 -4.23 9.60 6.11
N LEU A 88 -5.43 9.47 5.54
CA LEU A 88 -6.69 9.83 6.21
C LEU A 88 -6.96 8.94 7.43
N VAL A 89 -6.70 7.63 7.34
CA VAL A 89 -6.86 6.70 8.46
C VAL A 89 -5.93 7.08 9.62
N ILE A 90 -4.66 7.35 9.34
CA ILE A 90 -3.68 7.75 10.36
C ILE A 90 -4.06 9.09 10.98
N HIS A 91 -4.45 10.07 10.16
CA HIS A 91 -4.91 11.37 10.64
C HIS A 91 -6.12 11.25 11.58
N SER A 92 -7.10 10.42 11.22
CA SER A 92 -8.28 10.14 12.05
C SER A 92 -7.91 9.45 13.37
N LYS A 93 -7.01 8.46 13.33
CA LYS A 93 -6.52 7.77 14.53
C LYS A 93 -5.82 8.73 15.50
N ASN A 94 -4.95 9.61 14.99
CA ASN A 94 -4.25 10.60 15.82
C ASN A 94 -5.21 11.60 16.47
N ARG A 95 -6.24 12.08 15.74
CA ARG A 95 -7.25 12.98 16.33
C ARG A 95 -8.06 12.34 17.45
N LYS A 96 -8.34 11.03 17.36
CA LYS A 96 -9.06 10.29 18.42
C LYS A 96 -8.20 10.14 19.67
N ASN A 97 -6.92 9.83 19.54
CA ASN A 97 -6.01 9.70 20.69
C ASN A 97 -5.82 11.01 21.48
N ILE A 98 -5.87 12.17 20.83
CA ILE A 98 -5.78 13.48 21.51
C ILE A 98 -7.02 13.79 22.36
N LYS A 99 -8.18 13.24 22.02
CA LYS A 99 -9.44 13.51 22.75
C LYS A 99 -9.67 12.64 23.99
N VAL A 100 -8.81 11.64 24.23
CA VAL A 100 -8.98 10.64 25.31
C VAL A 100 -7.93 10.83 26.42
N GLN A 101 -7.06 11.84 26.31
CA GLN A 101 -6.15 12.30 27.36
C GLN A 101 -6.70 13.55 28.03
#